data_AF-A0A7S2AZD9-F1
#
_entry.id   AF-A0A7S2AZD9-F1
#
_cell.length_a   1.000
_cell.length_b   1.000
_cell.length_c   1.000
_cell.angle_alpha   90.00
_cell.angle_beta   90.00
_cell.angle_gamma   90.00
#
_symmetry.space_group_name_H-M   'P 1'
#
loop_
_entity.id
_entity.type
_entity.pdbx_description
1 polymer ?
#
loop_
_entity_poly.entity_id
_entity_poly.type
_entity_poly.pdbx_seq_one_letter_code
_entity_poly.pdbx_strand_id
1 'polypeptide(L)'
;GTLDEQKRNLEVSMDKIMVALAASLKEVCLPEDCNGNKLVTGVKVHGGGVAYASAPVEALNYVSAHDNETLYDNTVWKMPSSLFSPEERMRANWLCTSVVALSHGVPFFHAGDEVLRSKSLDRDSYNSGDWFNVLDFTGQQSGFGVGLPSKTKNGEKWDLMRPLLCDSTLRPTPEMVAASVAKFCELLRVRASTPLIGLIE
;
A
#
# COMPACT_ATOMS: atom_id res chain seq x y z
N GLY A 1 -7.00 -19.16 7.21
CA GLY A 1 -8.13 -19.69 6.43
C GLY A 1 -7.66 -20.77 5.48
N THR A 2 -8.61 -21.54 4.96
CA THR A 2 -8.38 -22.57 3.91
C THR A 2 -7.95 -21.93 2.59
N LEU A 3 -7.48 -22.72 1.62
CA LEU A 3 -7.14 -22.20 0.29
C LEU A 3 -8.35 -21.57 -0.41
N ASP A 4 -9.53 -22.16 -0.25
CA ASP A 4 -10.77 -21.63 -0.83
C ASP A 4 -11.15 -20.29 -0.19
N GLU A 5 -11.00 -20.14 1.13
CA GLU A 5 -11.20 -18.86 1.81
C GLU A 5 -10.19 -17.80 1.35
N GLN A 6 -8.93 -18.17 1.15
CA GLN A 6 -7.90 -17.25 0.64
C GLN A 6 -8.22 -16.80 -0.78
N LYS A 7 -8.57 -17.73 -1.67
CA LYS A 7 -9.00 -17.43 -3.05
C LYS A 7 -10.22 -16.52 -3.05
N ARG A 8 -11.23 -16.84 -2.25
CA ARG A 8 -12.44 -16.03 -2.10
C ARG A 8 -12.11 -14.61 -1.65
N ASN A 9 -11.26 -14.46 -0.64
CA ASN A 9 -10.86 -13.15 -0.13
C ASN A 9 -10.09 -12.32 -1.17
N LEU A 10 -9.24 -12.99 -1.98
CA LEU A 10 -8.54 -12.34 -3.08
C LEU A 10 -9.53 -11.80 -4.12
N GLU A 11 -10.45 -12.64 -4.59
CA GLU A 11 -11.46 -12.27 -5.58
C GLU A 11 -12.35 -11.12 -5.10
N VAL A 12 -12.82 -11.17 -3.85
CA VAL A 12 -13.59 -10.08 -3.22
C VAL A 12 -12.78 -8.80 -3.17
N SER A 13 -11.49 -8.88 -2.82
CA SER A 13 -10.62 -7.71 -2.74
C SER A 13 -10.38 -7.09 -4.12
N MET A 14 -10.25 -7.92 -5.17
CA MET A 14 -10.10 -7.45 -6.55
C MET A 14 -11.31 -6.62 -6.99
N ASP A 15 -12.54 -7.08 -6.74
CA ASP A 15 -13.74 -6.30 -7.06
C ASP A 15 -13.76 -4.95 -6.33
N LYS A 16 -13.39 -4.93 -5.05
CA LYS A 16 -13.32 -3.70 -4.26
C LYS A 16 -12.29 -2.73 -4.82
N ILE A 17 -11.12 -3.24 -5.20
CA ILE A 17 -10.06 -2.44 -5.82
C ILE A 17 -10.51 -1.89 -7.17
N MET A 18 -11.21 -2.67 -8.00
CA MET A 18 -11.75 -2.18 -9.28
C MET A 18 -12.72 -1.01 -9.09
N VAL A 19 -13.59 -1.08 -8.07
CA VAL A 19 -14.48 0.03 -7.71
C VAL A 19 -13.69 1.25 -7.22
N ALA A 20 -12.68 1.05 -6.35
CA ALA A 20 -11.84 2.13 -5.85
C ALA A 20 -10.99 2.80 -6.94
N LEU A 21 -10.51 2.02 -7.93
CA LEU A 21 -9.82 2.53 -9.12
C LEU A 21 -10.70 3.49 -9.93
N ALA A 22 -12.03 3.30 -9.89
CA ALA A 22 -13.02 4.19 -10.48
C ALA A 22 -13.55 5.23 -9.48
N ALA A 23 -12.68 5.71 -8.59
CA ALA A 23 -12.97 6.72 -7.58
C ALA A 23 -14.14 6.38 -6.64
N SER A 24 -14.39 5.08 -6.38
CA SER A 24 -15.48 4.62 -5.51
C SER A 24 -16.83 5.28 -5.81
N LEU A 25 -17.08 5.59 -7.09
CA LEU A 25 -18.31 6.25 -7.53
C LEU A 25 -19.52 5.34 -7.34
N LYS A 26 -20.59 5.88 -6.77
CA LYS A 26 -21.86 5.15 -6.57
C LYS A 26 -22.37 4.50 -7.86
N GLU A 27 -22.19 5.19 -8.99
CA GLU A 27 -22.73 4.81 -10.29
C GLU A 27 -21.80 3.91 -11.12
N VAL A 28 -20.55 3.67 -10.69
CA VAL A 28 -19.67 2.76 -11.42
C VAL A 28 -20.31 1.38 -11.53
N CYS A 29 -20.13 0.72 -12.66
CA CYS A 29 -20.69 -0.60 -12.90
C CYS A 29 -19.57 -1.61 -13.16
N LEU A 30 -19.47 -2.62 -12.30
CA LEU A 30 -18.64 -3.79 -12.60
C LEU A 30 -19.38 -4.64 -13.66
N PRO A 31 -18.74 -4.96 -14.80
CA PRO A 31 -19.38 -5.79 -15.83
C PRO A 31 -19.82 -7.15 -15.29
N GLU A 32 -18.99 -7.75 -14.44
CA GLU A 32 -19.25 -8.99 -13.72
C GLU A 32 -18.48 -8.96 -12.38
N ASP A 33 -19.11 -9.37 -11.28
CA ASP A 33 -18.44 -9.55 -9.99
C ASP A 33 -17.89 -10.98 -9.84
N CYS A 34 -17.08 -11.22 -8.81
CA CYS A 34 -16.56 -12.55 -8.54
C CYS A 34 -17.60 -13.62 -8.13
N ASN A 35 -18.88 -13.26 -7.99
CA ASN A 35 -19.97 -14.22 -7.79
C ASN A 35 -20.68 -14.58 -9.11
N GLY A 36 -20.26 -13.99 -10.24
CA GLY A 36 -20.89 -14.16 -11.55
C GLY A 36 -22.13 -13.27 -11.76
N ASN A 37 -22.37 -12.29 -10.88
CA ASN A 37 -23.45 -11.31 -11.08
C ASN A 37 -23.02 -10.30 -12.14
N LYS A 38 -23.90 -10.02 -13.09
CA LYS A 38 -23.62 -9.07 -14.19
C LYS A 38 -24.10 -7.66 -13.86
N LEU A 39 -23.36 -6.66 -14.37
CA LEU A 39 -23.69 -5.24 -14.26
C LEU A 39 -23.96 -4.80 -12.81
N VAL A 40 -23.01 -5.10 -11.92
CA VAL A 40 -23.13 -4.77 -10.49
C VAL A 40 -22.74 -3.32 -10.28
N THR A 41 -23.73 -2.49 -9.97
CA THR A 41 -23.52 -1.09 -9.59
C THR A 41 -22.70 -0.99 -8.30
N GLY A 42 -21.81 -0.01 -8.19
CA GLY A 42 -20.85 0.17 -7.10
C GLY A 42 -21.48 0.12 -5.71
N VAL A 43 -22.66 0.73 -5.54
CA VAL A 43 -23.39 0.72 -4.26
C VAL A 43 -23.83 -0.67 -3.80
N LYS A 44 -23.87 -1.67 -4.69
CA LYS A 44 -24.26 -3.05 -4.38
C LYS A 44 -23.07 -3.99 -4.22
N VAL A 45 -21.87 -3.58 -4.63
CA VAL A 45 -20.68 -4.42 -4.61
C VAL A 45 -20.41 -4.90 -3.18
N HIS A 46 -20.40 -6.23 -3.00
CA HIS A 46 -20.18 -6.92 -1.73
C HIS A 46 -21.06 -6.44 -0.56
N GLY A 47 -22.31 -6.09 -0.83
CA GLY A 47 -23.27 -5.65 0.19
C GLY A 47 -23.23 -4.14 0.49
N GLY A 48 -22.45 -3.37 -0.27
CA GLY A 48 -22.38 -1.91 -0.19
C GLY A 48 -21.23 -1.37 0.67
N GLY A 49 -21.11 -0.05 0.70
CA GLY A 49 -20.06 0.67 1.45
C GLY A 49 -18.71 0.81 0.74
N VAL A 50 -18.49 0.08 -0.36
CA VAL A 50 -17.28 0.21 -1.20
C VAL A 50 -17.35 1.47 -2.07
N ALA A 51 -18.50 1.71 -2.68
CA ALA A 51 -18.79 2.90 -3.46
C ALA A 51 -19.65 3.88 -2.64
N TYR A 52 -19.16 5.10 -2.49
CA TYR A 52 -19.76 6.14 -1.66
C TYR A 52 -19.72 7.53 -2.30
N ALA A 53 -18.80 7.75 -3.25
CA ALA A 53 -18.56 9.04 -3.86
C ALA A 53 -19.63 9.35 -4.91
N SER A 54 -20.06 10.61 -4.94
CA SER A 54 -20.90 11.20 -5.98
C SER A 54 -20.06 11.89 -7.06
N ALA A 55 -18.83 12.29 -6.74
CA ALA A 55 -17.86 12.83 -7.70
C ALA A 55 -16.45 12.29 -7.38
N PRO A 56 -15.54 12.16 -8.37
CA PRO A 56 -14.22 11.57 -8.13
C PRO A 56 -13.38 12.33 -7.08
N VAL A 57 -13.51 13.67 -6.98
CA VAL A 57 -12.85 14.48 -5.93
C VAL A 57 -13.15 14.04 -4.50
N GLU A 58 -14.27 13.36 -4.27
CA GLU A 58 -14.68 12.90 -2.93
C GLU A 58 -13.94 11.63 -2.48
N ALA A 59 -13.22 10.97 -3.39
CA ALA A 59 -12.47 9.75 -3.12
C ALA A 59 -10.98 10.03 -2.97
N LEU A 60 -10.48 9.85 -1.75
CA LEU A 60 -9.05 9.85 -1.42
C LEU A 60 -8.54 8.41 -1.38
N ASN A 61 -7.78 8.01 -2.39
CA ASN A 61 -7.20 6.68 -2.48
C ASN A 61 -5.78 6.67 -1.87
N TYR A 62 -5.51 5.73 -0.98
CA TYR A 62 -4.21 5.56 -0.33
C TYR A 62 -3.96 4.10 0.05
N VAL A 63 -2.69 3.73 0.21
CA VAL A 63 -2.24 2.40 0.67
C VAL A 63 -1.39 2.46 1.93
N SER A 64 -1.06 3.67 2.38
CA SER A 64 -0.22 3.97 3.54
C SER A 64 -0.50 5.39 4.01
N ALA A 65 -0.29 5.61 5.30
CA ALA A 65 -0.45 6.90 5.96
C ALA A 65 0.52 6.99 7.15
N HIS A 66 0.39 8.05 7.94
CA HIS A 66 1.24 8.25 9.12
C HIS A 66 0.88 7.29 10.26
N ASP A 67 -0.39 6.90 10.38
CA ASP A 67 -0.90 5.90 11.29
C ASP A 67 -0.73 4.49 10.70
N ASN A 68 -0.64 3.49 11.59
CA ASN A 68 -0.35 2.10 11.24
C ASN A 68 1.07 1.91 10.65
N GLU A 69 1.36 0.67 10.25
CA GLU A 69 2.62 0.30 9.62
C GLU A 69 2.80 1.01 8.26
N THR A 70 4.04 1.37 7.91
CA THR A 70 4.37 1.93 6.59
C THR A 70 4.06 0.94 5.45
N LEU A 71 4.06 1.41 4.19
CA LEU A 71 3.87 0.50 3.05
C LEU A 71 4.95 -0.58 3.02
N TYR A 72 6.22 -0.21 3.22
CA TYR A 72 7.33 -1.17 3.23
C TYR A 72 7.18 -2.18 4.37
N ASP A 73 6.89 -1.71 5.59
CA ASP A 73 6.67 -2.58 6.75
C ASP A 73 5.50 -3.56 6.54
N ASN A 74 4.43 -3.11 5.88
CA ASN A 74 3.32 -3.98 5.49
C ASN A 74 3.75 -5.07 4.51
N THR A 75 4.62 -4.76 3.55
CA THR A 75 5.15 -5.82 2.67
C THR A 75 5.99 -6.82 3.46
N VAL A 76 6.82 -6.37 4.41
CA VAL A 76 7.58 -7.25 5.32
C VAL A 76 6.68 -8.20 6.09
N TRP A 77 5.56 -7.70 6.63
CA TRP A 77 4.59 -8.53 7.33
C TRP A 77 3.88 -9.57 6.45
N LYS A 78 3.55 -9.20 5.21
CA LYS A 78 2.58 -9.94 4.39
C LYS A 78 3.21 -10.78 3.27
N MET A 79 4.48 -10.56 2.95
CA MET A 79 5.21 -11.30 1.91
C MET A 79 6.35 -12.11 2.55
N PRO A 80 6.19 -13.45 2.69
CA PRO A 80 7.21 -14.32 3.28
C PRO A 80 8.54 -14.24 2.52
N SER A 81 9.66 -14.05 3.24
CA SER A 81 11.00 -13.99 2.65
C SER A 81 11.45 -15.30 1.99
N SER A 82 10.82 -16.42 2.34
CA SER A 82 11.05 -17.72 1.68
C SER A 82 10.44 -17.83 0.28
N LEU A 83 9.51 -16.93 -0.08
CA LEU A 83 8.79 -16.98 -1.36
C LEU A 83 9.11 -15.79 -2.26
N PHE A 84 9.57 -14.67 -1.70
CA PHE A 84 9.79 -13.43 -2.42
C PHE A 84 11.17 -12.84 -2.13
N SER A 85 11.88 -12.51 -3.20
CA SER A 85 13.13 -11.76 -3.17
C SER A 85 12.93 -10.32 -2.70
N PRO A 86 14.01 -9.64 -2.25
CA PRO A 86 13.98 -8.22 -1.95
C PRO A 86 13.49 -7.37 -3.14
N GLU A 87 13.87 -7.72 -4.36
CA GLU A 87 13.44 -7.04 -5.58
C GLU A 87 11.94 -7.21 -5.86
N GLU A 88 11.39 -8.40 -5.64
CA GLU A 88 9.94 -8.65 -5.76
C GLU A 88 9.16 -7.86 -4.71
N ARG A 89 9.68 -7.74 -3.48
CA ARG A 89 9.10 -6.91 -2.42
C ARG A 89 9.11 -5.42 -2.78
N MET A 90 10.21 -4.93 -3.34
CA MET A 90 10.28 -3.56 -3.88
C MET A 90 9.25 -3.35 -4.99
N ARG A 91 9.14 -4.29 -5.94
CA ARG A 91 8.13 -4.23 -7.00
C ARG A 91 6.70 -4.29 -6.47
N ALA A 92 6.45 -4.98 -5.37
CA ALA A 92 5.15 -4.95 -4.70
C ALA A 92 4.83 -3.56 -4.13
N ASN A 93 5.81 -2.85 -3.54
CA ASN A 93 5.63 -1.45 -3.14
C ASN A 93 5.29 -0.56 -4.34
N TRP A 94 5.97 -0.77 -5.48
CA TRP A 94 5.66 -0.04 -6.71
C TRP A 94 4.26 -0.34 -7.21
N LEU A 95 3.81 -1.59 -7.16
CA LEU A 95 2.46 -1.97 -7.56
C LEU A 95 1.41 -1.27 -6.69
N CYS A 96 1.59 -1.28 -5.36
CA CYS A 96 0.67 -0.61 -4.44
C CYS A 96 0.56 0.89 -4.71
N THR A 97 1.69 1.58 -4.88
CA THR A 97 1.70 3.02 -5.23
C THR A 97 1.17 3.28 -6.63
N SER A 98 1.38 2.37 -7.59
CA SER A 98 0.83 2.47 -8.95
C SER A 98 -0.69 2.39 -8.97
N VAL A 99 -1.29 1.50 -8.17
CA VAL A 99 -2.76 1.39 -8.05
C VAL A 99 -3.35 2.72 -7.60
N VAL A 100 -2.71 3.39 -6.63
CA VAL A 100 -3.15 4.71 -6.17
C VAL A 100 -2.90 5.78 -7.23
N ALA A 101 -1.67 5.86 -7.77
CA ALA A 101 -1.27 6.87 -8.74
C ALA A 101 -2.07 6.83 -10.04
N LEU A 102 -2.56 5.66 -10.44
CA LEU A 102 -3.31 5.48 -11.70
C LEU A 102 -4.83 5.39 -11.48
N SER A 103 -5.30 5.43 -10.23
CA SER A 103 -6.73 5.49 -9.92
C SER A 103 -7.36 6.83 -10.31
N HIS A 104 -8.65 6.81 -10.64
CA HIS A 104 -9.49 8.02 -10.61
C HIS A 104 -9.67 8.53 -9.19
N GLY A 105 -10.01 9.81 -9.05
CA GLY A 105 -10.06 10.50 -7.76
C GLY A 105 -8.70 11.04 -7.32
N VAL A 106 -8.59 11.36 -6.04
CA VAL A 106 -7.43 12.06 -5.46
C VAL A 106 -6.45 11.04 -4.86
N PRO A 107 -5.25 10.86 -5.44
CA PRO A 107 -4.24 9.98 -4.87
C PRO A 107 -3.58 10.63 -3.66
N PHE A 108 -3.37 9.86 -2.62
CA PHE A 108 -2.64 10.26 -1.43
C PHE A 108 -1.48 9.28 -1.19
N PHE A 109 -0.30 9.84 -0.90
CA PHE A 109 0.92 9.10 -0.62
C PHE A 109 1.48 9.54 0.73
N HIS A 110 1.91 8.57 1.51
CA HIS A 110 2.64 8.86 2.74
C HIS A 110 4.09 9.23 2.40
N ALA A 111 4.62 10.25 3.07
CA ALA A 111 6.01 10.66 2.89
C ALA A 111 6.94 9.48 3.18
N GLY A 112 7.66 9.03 2.15
CA GLY A 112 8.57 7.91 2.21
C GLY A 112 8.12 6.65 1.45
N ASP A 113 6.89 6.61 0.92
CA ASP A 113 6.45 5.50 0.05
C ASP A 113 7.40 5.33 -1.16
N GLU A 114 7.95 6.44 -1.65
CA GLU A 114 8.88 6.50 -2.79
C GLU A 114 10.30 6.03 -2.46
N VAL A 115 10.69 6.05 -1.18
CA VAL A 115 12.03 5.62 -0.69
C VAL A 115 11.98 4.33 0.14
N LEU A 116 10.91 3.55 0.03
CA LEU A 116 10.74 2.29 0.79
C LEU A 116 10.84 2.50 2.31
N ARG A 117 10.36 3.66 2.81
CA ARG A 117 10.46 4.05 4.22
C ARG A 117 9.87 2.99 5.14
N SER A 118 10.58 2.74 6.23
CA SER A 118 10.19 1.87 7.32
C SER A 118 10.25 2.61 8.66
N LYS A 119 9.39 2.21 9.58
CA LYS A 119 9.43 2.61 10.99
C LYS A 119 9.87 1.45 11.88
N SER A 120 10.66 0.52 11.34
CA SER A 120 11.06 -0.72 11.99
C SER A 120 9.85 -1.52 12.52
N LEU A 121 8.81 -1.63 11.70
CA LEU A 121 7.53 -2.29 12.00
C LEU A 121 6.66 -1.61 13.08
N ASP A 122 6.94 -0.36 13.47
CA ASP A 122 6.09 0.39 14.40
C ASP A 122 4.72 0.70 13.78
N ARG A 123 3.63 0.28 14.44
CA ARG A 123 2.26 0.57 14.01
C ARG A 123 1.70 1.91 14.49
N ASP A 124 2.33 2.54 15.48
CA ASP A 124 1.81 3.77 16.08
C ASP A 124 2.98 4.61 16.61
N SER A 125 3.67 5.26 15.67
CA SER A 125 4.94 5.93 15.90
C SER A 125 4.81 7.39 16.35
N TYR A 126 3.62 7.83 16.76
CA TYR A 126 3.33 9.23 17.11
C TYR A 126 4.29 9.83 18.14
N ASN A 127 4.82 8.99 19.05
CA ASN A 127 5.76 9.37 20.10
C ASN A 127 6.99 8.43 20.14
N SER A 128 7.38 7.88 18.99
CA SER A 128 8.57 7.02 18.87
C SER A 128 9.85 7.80 18.51
N GLY A 129 9.76 9.14 18.46
CA GLY A 129 10.88 10.05 18.21
C GLY A 129 11.50 9.91 16.82
N ASP A 130 12.60 10.62 16.60
CA ASP A 130 13.29 10.66 15.30
C ASP A 130 13.85 9.29 14.90
N TRP A 131 14.26 8.48 15.87
CA TRP A 131 14.89 7.18 15.66
C TRP A 131 14.03 6.23 14.81
N PHE A 132 12.74 6.09 15.17
CA PHE A 132 11.80 5.22 14.44
C PHE A 132 11.06 5.95 13.32
N ASN A 133 11.09 7.28 13.29
CA ASN A 133 10.38 8.08 12.26
C ASN A 133 11.29 8.63 11.17
N VAL A 134 12.56 8.21 11.13
CA VAL A 134 13.57 8.70 10.18
C VAL A 134 13.04 8.75 8.74
N LEU A 135 13.40 9.82 8.05
CA LEU A 135 13.22 9.99 6.62
C LEU A 135 14.57 10.46 6.08
N ASP A 136 15.31 9.51 5.52
CA ASP A 136 16.67 9.76 5.04
C ASP A 136 16.67 10.21 3.57
N PHE A 137 16.82 11.51 3.37
CA PHE A 137 16.91 12.11 2.03
C PHE A 137 18.25 11.83 1.31
N THR A 138 19.25 11.25 1.98
CA THR A 138 20.49 10.82 1.31
C THR A 138 20.30 9.51 0.53
N GLY A 139 19.18 8.81 0.77
CA GLY A 139 18.85 7.55 0.12
C GLY A 139 19.72 6.37 0.54
N GLN A 140 20.43 6.48 1.67
CA GLN A 140 21.36 5.45 2.15
C GLN A 140 20.68 4.42 3.06
N GLN A 141 19.57 4.79 3.70
CA GLN A 141 18.82 3.91 4.59
C GLN A 141 17.31 4.13 4.49
N SER A 142 16.53 3.07 4.74
CA SER A 142 15.07 3.14 4.77
C SER A 142 14.46 3.31 6.17
N GLY A 143 15.25 3.14 7.23
CA GLY A 143 14.76 3.05 8.62
C GLY A 143 14.36 1.64 9.07
N PHE A 144 14.51 0.61 8.22
CA PHE A 144 14.18 -0.77 8.59
C PHE A 144 15.26 -1.41 9.47
N GLY A 145 14.85 -2.17 10.48
CA GLY A 145 15.77 -2.98 11.28
C GLY A 145 16.59 -2.20 12.32
N VAL A 146 16.11 -1.03 12.76
CA VAL A 146 16.78 -0.18 13.77
C VAL A 146 16.41 -0.53 15.22
N GLY A 147 15.78 -1.69 15.42
CA GLY A 147 15.39 -2.21 16.73
C GLY A 147 13.89 -2.48 16.83
N LEU A 148 13.48 -3.10 17.95
CA LEU A 148 12.06 -3.32 18.24
C LEU A 148 11.38 -1.98 18.59
N PRO A 149 10.22 -1.68 17.99
CA PRO A 149 9.48 -0.45 18.26
C PRO A 149 8.82 -0.50 19.66
N SER A 150 8.24 0.61 20.11
CA SER A 150 7.80 0.76 21.51
C SER A 150 6.91 -0.39 21.98
N LYS A 151 7.17 -0.91 23.20
CA LYS A 151 6.44 -2.04 23.77
C LYS A 151 4.95 -1.74 23.93
N THR A 152 4.61 -0.51 24.29
CA THR A 152 3.23 -0.10 24.58
C THR A 152 2.29 -0.32 23.39
N LYS A 153 2.78 -0.14 22.17
CA LYS A 153 1.97 -0.26 20.95
C LYS A 153 2.26 -1.52 20.14
N ASN A 154 3.41 -2.14 20.36
CA ASN A 154 3.92 -3.22 19.50
C ASN A 154 4.30 -4.50 20.25
N GLY A 155 4.31 -4.47 21.59
CA GLY A 155 4.89 -5.52 22.44
C GLY A 155 4.30 -6.92 22.21
N GLU A 156 3.01 -7.00 21.88
CA GLU A 156 2.33 -8.26 21.57
C GLU A 156 2.88 -8.96 20.32
N LYS A 157 3.44 -8.20 19.38
CA LYS A 157 4.00 -8.72 18.12
C LYS A 157 5.52 -8.84 18.15
N TRP A 158 6.20 -8.46 19.23
CA TRP A 158 7.67 -8.44 19.28
C TRP A 158 8.32 -9.77 18.92
N ASP A 159 7.75 -10.90 19.35
CA ASP A 159 8.31 -12.22 19.05
C ASP A 159 8.21 -12.56 17.55
N LEU A 160 7.22 -12.01 16.85
CA LEU A 160 7.11 -12.09 15.39
C LEU A 160 8.00 -11.07 14.68
N MET A 161 8.21 -9.89 15.27
CA MET A 161 9.05 -8.83 14.71
C MET A 161 10.55 -9.19 14.76
N ARG A 162 11.03 -9.79 15.87
CA ARG A 162 12.46 -10.12 16.05
C ARG A 162 13.08 -10.85 14.85
N PRO A 163 12.54 -11.98 14.36
CA PRO A 163 13.15 -12.68 13.23
C PRO A 163 13.16 -11.84 11.96
N LEU A 164 12.11 -11.03 11.72
CA LEU A 164 12.04 -10.14 10.55
C LEU A 164 13.07 -9.01 10.63
N LEU A 165 13.23 -8.38 11.78
CA LEU A 165 14.16 -7.26 11.97
C LEU A 165 15.64 -7.71 11.95
N CYS A 166 15.90 -8.98 12.29
CA CYS A 166 17.23 -9.58 12.21
C CYS A 166 17.61 -10.05 10.79
N ASP A 167 16.64 -10.20 9.89
CA ASP A 167 16.90 -10.61 8.51
C ASP A 167 17.45 -9.42 7.70
N SER A 168 18.76 -9.45 7.43
CA SER A 168 19.43 -8.39 6.67
C SER A 168 18.97 -8.32 5.21
N THR A 169 18.39 -9.39 4.65
CA THR A 169 17.85 -9.39 3.29
C THR A 169 16.60 -8.53 3.16
N LEU A 170 15.94 -8.22 4.27
CA LEU A 170 14.78 -7.34 4.33
C LEU A 170 15.15 -5.85 4.46
N ARG A 171 16.44 -5.49 4.44
CA ARG A 171 16.88 -4.09 4.42
C ARG A 171 17.01 -3.60 2.98
N PRO A 172 16.22 -2.60 2.54
CA PRO A 172 16.41 -1.97 1.25
C PRO A 172 17.83 -1.44 1.10
N THR A 173 18.46 -1.74 -0.04
CA THR A 173 19.76 -1.14 -0.39
C THR A 173 19.57 0.27 -0.96
N PRO A 174 20.61 1.11 -0.97
CA PRO A 174 20.55 2.43 -1.62
C PRO A 174 20.11 2.36 -3.09
N GLU A 175 20.51 1.31 -3.82
CA GLU A 175 20.11 1.09 -5.21
C GLU A 175 18.60 0.83 -5.34
N MET A 176 18.04 0.04 -4.41
CA MET A 176 16.59 -0.22 -4.37
C MET A 176 15.80 1.05 -4.04
N VAL A 177 16.31 1.87 -3.12
CA VAL A 177 15.73 3.18 -2.77
C VAL A 177 15.76 4.10 -3.99
N ALA A 178 16.90 4.24 -4.66
CA ALA A 178 17.04 5.06 -5.87
C ALA A 178 16.12 4.57 -7.02
N ALA A 179 16.04 3.25 -7.23
CA ALA A 179 15.14 2.66 -8.21
C ALA A 179 13.66 2.95 -7.89
N SER A 180 13.29 2.92 -6.60
CA SER A 180 11.93 3.21 -6.15
C SER A 180 11.55 4.67 -6.36
N VAL A 181 12.46 5.61 -6.07
CA VAL A 181 12.26 7.03 -6.36
C VAL A 181 12.08 7.26 -7.86
N ALA A 182 12.95 6.65 -8.68
CA ALA A 182 12.87 6.78 -10.13
C ALA A 182 11.52 6.26 -10.67
N LYS A 183 11.07 5.10 -10.18
CA LYS A 183 9.79 4.51 -10.58
C LYS A 183 8.60 5.34 -10.11
N PHE A 184 8.63 5.85 -8.88
CA PHE A 184 7.58 6.72 -8.37
C PHE A 184 7.46 8.01 -9.20
N CYS A 185 8.59 8.65 -9.53
CA CYS A 185 8.60 9.82 -10.42
C CYS A 185 8.07 9.49 -11.82
N GLU A 186 8.41 8.33 -12.39
CA GLU A 186 7.86 7.85 -13.66
C GLU A 186 6.34 7.71 -13.59
N LEU A 187 5.80 7.09 -12.53
CA LEU A 187 4.36 6.92 -12.32
C LEU A 187 3.62 8.26 -12.25
N LEU A 188 4.18 9.24 -11.53
CA LEU A 188 3.59 10.58 -11.46
C LEU A 188 3.60 11.29 -12.83
N ARG A 189 4.66 11.13 -13.63
CA ARG A 189 4.71 11.65 -15.00
C ARG A 189 3.67 10.99 -15.90
N VAL A 190 3.47 9.67 -15.78
CA VAL A 190 2.43 8.95 -16.52
C VAL A 190 1.05 9.48 -16.16
N ARG A 191 0.75 9.61 -14.85
CA ARG A 191 -0.50 10.21 -14.39
C ARG A 191 -0.73 11.60 -14.98
N ALA A 192 0.30 12.45 -14.99
CA ALA A 192 0.21 13.82 -15.49
C ALA A 192 0.19 13.93 -17.03
N SER A 193 0.51 12.87 -17.77
CA SER A 193 0.68 12.90 -19.23
C SER A 193 -0.63 12.98 -20.00
N THR A 194 -1.77 12.65 -19.38
CA THR A 194 -3.08 12.61 -20.02
C THR A 194 -4.19 12.92 -19.02
N PRO A 195 -5.24 13.65 -19.43
CA PRO A 195 -6.42 13.86 -18.59
C PRO A 195 -7.24 12.58 -18.40
N LEU A 196 -7.01 11.53 -19.19
CA LEU A 196 -7.75 10.27 -19.07
C LEU A 196 -7.42 9.49 -17.79
N ILE A 197 -6.21 9.68 -17.25
CA ILE A 197 -5.80 9.06 -15.99
C ILE A 197 -6.07 10.06 -14.87
N GLY A 198 -6.73 9.60 -13.82
CA GLY A 198 -6.94 10.46 -12.65
C GLY A 198 -8.00 11.53 -12.85
N LEU A 199 -9.04 11.27 -13.65
CA LEU A 199 -10.24 12.13 -13.69
C LEU A 199 -10.68 12.47 -12.27
N ILE A 200 -10.74 13.77 -12.00
CA ILE A 200 -11.19 14.36 -10.74
C ILE A 200 -12.54 15.08 -10.93
N GLU A 201 -12.89 15.44 -12.17
CA GLU A 201 -14.13 16.13 -12.57
C GLU A 201 -15.03 15.23 -13.40
#